data_AF-A0A0C2HV63-F1
#
_entry.id   AF-A0A0C2HV63-F1
#
_cell.length_a   1.000
_cell.length_b   1.000
_cell.length_c   1.000
_cell.angle_alpha   90.00
_cell.angle_beta   90.00
_cell.angle_gamma   90.00
#
_symmetry.space_group_name_H-M   'P 1'
#
loop_
_entity.id
_entity.type
_entity.pdbx_description
1 polymer ?
#
loop_
_entity_poly.entity_id
_entity_poly.type
_entity_poly.pdbx_seq_one_letter_code
_entity_poly.pdbx_strand_id
1 'polypeptide(L)'
;MIFTSKPLVSTSKCRAALWVAAGFSTVLMGGCATSPTSKVGATTKVEYYPTCYEPVQHLRATDSDMTKSIATGAVIGALGGAALGALTGDDPAKRGRNAAIGAAGGALAGGAAGYYTEKQKQIADDNQRIGSYAQDINKSAADMDRNTAYAKASQSCYQREFASLVSARKAKTIGDAEGRKRLAEIVSGLKESNDLIVAVNGRAAEDLNNYTQAYEKDLQQVGVQRTDVVTVATADTTPVVAPTTTKGKKAKVAKKPVLPTVPKEAVATEKTLQDANAKKAASQDVASSGQSQVNSMCKNPDLGDWAPVPCPNA
;
A
#
# COMPACT_ATOMS: atom_id res chain seq x y z
N MET A 1 25.97 -38.39 39.86
CA MET A 1 24.82 -38.44 38.94
C MET A 1 24.94 -37.24 38.01
N ILE A 2 25.24 -37.50 36.74
CA ILE A 2 25.56 -36.50 35.71
C ILE A 2 24.27 -36.28 34.90
N PHE A 3 23.78 -35.05 34.81
CA PHE A 3 22.79 -34.70 33.79
C PHE A 3 23.20 -33.39 33.08
N THR A 4 23.63 -33.60 31.84
CA THR A 4 24.00 -32.62 30.82
C THR A 4 22.76 -31.93 30.27
N SER A 5 22.72 -30.60 30.32
CA SER A 5 21.76 -29.76 29.59
C SER A 5 22.30 -29.41 28.20
N LYS A 6 21.62 -29.86 27.13
CA LYS A 6 21.79 -29.38 25.76
C LYS A 6 20.55 -28.60 25.30
N PRO A 7 20.67 -27.61 24.40
CA PRO A 7 19.60 -26.71 24.01
C PRO A 7 18.65 -27.36 22.99
N LEU A 8 17.35 -27.10 23.13
CA LEU A 8 16.33 -27.46 22.14
C LEU A 8 16.38 -26.48 20.96
N VAL A 9 16.91 -26.97 19.84
CA VAL A 9 16.77 -26.37 18.51
C VAL A 9 15.33 -26.60 18.04
N SER A 10 14.55 -25.52 17.90
CA SER A 10 13.23 -25.55 17.28
C SER A 10 13.38 -25.51 15.75
N THR A 11 13.38 -26.67 15.11
CA THR A 11 13.28 -26.78 13.64
C THR A 11 11.83 -26.78 13.21
N SER A 12 11.39 -25.72 12.55
CA SER A 12 10.13 -25.65 11.81
C SER A 12 10.25 -26.47 10.51
N LYS A 13 9.43 -27.50 10.35
CA LYS A 13 9.28 -28.26 9.09
C LYS A 13 7.80 -28.52 8.81
N CYS A 14 7.26 -27.85 7.80
CA CYS A 14 6.05 -28.27 7.10
C CYS A 14 6.24 -29.70 6.59
N ARG A 15 5.52 -30.68 7.16
CA ARG A 15 5.45 -32.03 6.60
C ARG A 15 4.41 -32.04 5.49
N ALA A 16 4.89 -32.27 4.27
CA ALA A 16 4.07 -32.63 3.13
C ALA A 16 3.34 -33.95 3.40
N ALA A 17 2.02 -33.96 3.21
CA ALA A 17 1.24 -35.17 3.02
C ALA A 17 1.09 -35.40 1.52
N LEU A 18 1.50 -36.58 1.06
CA LEU A 18 1.41 -37.01 -0.34
C LEU A 18 0.72 -38.39 -0.40
N TRP A 19 -0.13 -38.50 -1.42
CA TRP A 19 -0.84 -39.67 -1.99
C TRP A 19 -2.24 -39.99 -1.46
N VAL A 20 -3.27 -39.84 -2.33
CA VAL A 20 -3.83 -40.94 -3.15
C VAL A 20 -4.63 -40.38 -4.37
N ALA A 21 -4.40 -41.01 -5.54
CA ALA A 21 -5.22 -41.19 -6.75
C ALA A 21 -5.49 -40.03 -7.76
N ALA A 22 -4.76 -40.13 -8.88
CA ALA A 22 -5.17 -39.97 -10.29
C ALA A 22 -6.14 -38.83 -10.71
N GLY A 23 -5.60 -37.84 -11.43
CA GLY A 23 -6.38 -37.10 -12.44
C GLY A 23 -6.30 -35.57 -12.48
N PHE A 24 -5.57 -34.90 -11.58
CA PHE A 24 -5.42 -33.44 -11.61
C PHE A 24 -3.97 -33.03 -11.33
N SER A 25 -3.09 -33.17 -12.33
CA SER A 25 -1.76 -32.56 -12.29
C SER A 25 -1.84 -31.11 -12.75
N THR A 26 -1.25 -30.22 -11.95
CA THR A 26 -0.98 -28.78 -12.18
C THR A 26 -2.17 -27.83 -12.01
N VAL A 27 -2.38 -27.34 -10.78
CA VAL A 27 -2.39 -25.91 -10.36
C VAL A 27 -2.89 -25.88 -8.91
N LEU A 28 -2.02 -26.19 -7.94
CA LEU A 28 -2.27 -25.92 -6.51
C LEU A 28 -1.03 -25.31 -5.83
N MET A 29 -0.25 -24.53 -6.59
CA MET A 29 0.76 -23.62 -6.05
C MET A 29 0.17 -22.21 -6.03
N GLY A 30 -0.58 -21.86 -4.99
CA GLY A 30 -1.19 -20.53 -4.95
C GLY A 30 -2.01 -20.27 -3.71
N GLY A 31 -1.34 -20.18 -2.55
CA GLY A 31 -2.03 -19.83 -1.32
C GLY A 31 -1.13 -19.64 -0.09
N CYS A 32 0.17 -19.42 -0.27
CA CYS A 32 0.93 -18.81 0.82
C CYS A 32 0.57 -17.32 0.84
N ALA A 33 0.23 -16.77 2.00
CA ALA A 33 0.01 -15.33 2.17
C ALA A 33 1.24 -14.57 1.65
N THR A 34 1.14 -14.01 0.44
CA THR A 34 2.25 -13.28 -0.17
C THR A 34 2.20 -11.84 0.31
N SER A 35 3.28 -11.41 0.96
CA SER A 35 3.45 -10.01 1.33
C SER A 35 3.55 -9.17 0.06
N PRO A 36 2.99 -7.94 -0.01
CA PRO A 36 3.13 -7.07 -1.16
C PRO A 36 4.59 -6.90 -1.58
N THR A 37 5.49 -6.81 -0.60
CA THR A 37 6.93 -6.71 -0.88
C THR A 37 7.52 -7.97 -1.50
N SER A 38 6.94 -9.14 -1.26
CA SER A 38 7.39 -10.42 -1.83
C SER A 38 7.04 -10.56 -3.31
N LYS A 39 6.10 -9.75 -3.82
CA LYS A 39 5.83 -9.64 -5.27
C LYS A 39 6.87 -8.79 -6.00
N VAL A 40 7.62 -7.96 -5.27
CA VAL A 40 8.68 -7.12 -5.82
C VAL A 40 10.02 -7.82 -5.60
N GLY A 41 10.54 -8.42 -6.67
CA GLY A 41 11.83 -9.11 -6.64
C GLY A 41 12.94 -8.22 -6.08
N ALA A 42 13.79 -8.79 -5.22
CA ALA A 42 15.05 -8.15 -4.85
C ALA A 42 15.98 -8.24 -6.07
N THR A 43 15.99 -7.19 -6.88
CA THR A 43 16.72 -7.11 -8.14
C THR A 43 18.01 -6.30 -8.01
N THR A 44 18.13 -5.51 -6.95
CA THR A 44 19.26 -4.66 -6.62
C THR A 44 20.31 -5.47 -5.87
N LYS A 45 21.49 -5.63 -6.46
CA LYS A 45 22.66 -6.13 -5.75
C LYS A 45 23.34 -4.94 -5.08
N VAL A 46 23.26 -4.87 -3.77
CA VAL A 46 23.84 -3.78 -2.98
C VAL A 46 25.33 -4.02 -2.77
N GLU A 47 26.19 -3.27 -3.47
CA GLU A 47 27.64 -3.25 -3.27
C GLU A 47 28.17 -1.85 -2.97
N TYR A 48 27.60 -0.81 -3.58
CA TYR A 48 28.14 0.55 -3.54
C TYR A 48 27.35 1.49 -2.63
N TYR A 49 26.04 1.32 -2.50
CA TYR A 49 25.13 2.27 -1.83
C TYR A 49 24.20 1.61 -0.78
N PRO A 50 24.77 0.92 0.24
CA PRO A 50 23.95 0.25 1.26
C PRO A 50 23.08 1.20 2.08
N THR A 51 23.57 2.41 2.35
CA THR A 51 22.84 3.45 3.11
C THR A 51 21.62 3.97 2.35
N CYS A 52 21.67 4.02 1.02
CA CYS A 52 20.51 4.39 0.21
C CYS A 52 19.45 3.28 0.16
N TYR A 53 19.86 2.02 0.33
CA TYR A 53 18.97 0.86 0.30
C TYR A 53 18.38 0.48 1.68
N GLU A 54 18.98 0.93 2.78
CA GLU A 54 18.54 0.63 4.16
C GLU A 54 17.03 0.88 4.42
N PRO A 55 16.41 2.01 4.00
CA PRO A 55 14.97 2.23 4.18
C PRO A 55 14.10 1.18 3.48
N VAL A 56 14.58 0.66 2.35
CA VAL A 56 13.91 -0.36 1.53
C VAL A 56 13.94 -1.72 2.23
N GLN A 57 15.04 -2.04 2.93
CA GLN A 57 15.15 -3.26 3.73
C GLN A 57 14.17 -3.24 4.90
N HIS A 58 14.05 -2.11 5.60
CA HIS A 58 13.09 -1.96 6.69
C HIS A 58 11.64 -2.14 6.23
N LEU A 59 11.31 -1.64 5.03
CA LEU A 59 10.00 -1.82 4.44
C LEU A 59 9.69 -3.30 4.20
N ARG A 60 10.62 -4.04 3.60
CA ARG A 60 10.48 -5.50 3.36
C ARG A 60 10.36 -6.30 4.65
N ALA A 61 11.21 -6.03 5.63
CA ALA A 61 11.18 -6.74 6.91
C ALA A 61 9.82 -6.56 7.60
N THR A 62 9.37 -5.30 7.72
CA THR A 62 8.10 -4.96 8.37
C THR A 62 6.92 -5.63 7.67
N ASP A 63 6.83 -5.57 6.34
CA ASP A 63 5.72 -6.14 5.57
C ASP A 63 5.69 -7.68 5.62
N SER A 64 6.87 -8.30 5.63
CA SER A 64 7.01 -9.75 5.75
C SER A 64 6.52 -10.29 7.10
N ASP A 65 6.79 -9.57 8.19
CA ASP A 65 6.36 -9.98 9.54
C ASP A 65 4.87 -9.74 9.78
N MET A 66 4.31 -8.65 9.24
CA MET A 66 2.87 -8.40 9.29
C MET A 66 2.09 -9.42 8.48
N THR A 67 2.56 -9.81 7.29
CA THR A 67 1.84 -10.78 6.44
C THR A 67 1.80 -12.18 7.04
N LYS A 68 2.86 -12.61 7.75
CA LYS A 68 2.83 -13.89 8.48
C LYS A 68 1.74 -13.93 9.55
N SER A 69 1.36 -12.77 10.08
CA SER A 69 0.40 -12.63 11.18
C SER A 69 -1.06 -12.50 10.70
N ILE A 70 -1.31 -12.02 9.46
CA ILE A 70 -2.65 -11.75 8.90
C ILE A 70 -3.02 -12.77 7.80
N ALA A 71 -2.57 -14.02 7.92
CA ALA A 71 -2.72 -15.02 6.85
C ALA A 71 -4.16 -15.54 6.64
N THR A 72 -5.11 -15.22 7.52
CA THR A 72 -6.36 -16.02 7.62
C THR A 72 -7.55 -15.45 6.83
N GLY A 73 -7.65 -14.13 6.62
CA GLY A 73 -8.84 -13.50 5.99
C GLY A 73 -8.84 -13.51 4.46
N ALA A 74 -7.72 -13.13 3.84
CA ALA A 74 -7.57 -13.05 2.38
C ALA A 74 -7.66 -14.43 1.70
N VAL A 75 -7.26 -15.49 2.40
CA VAL A 75 -7.30 -16.87 1.89
C VAL A 75 -8.74 -17.32 1.69
N ILE A 76 -9.65 -17.01 2.61
CA ILE A 76 -11.06 -17.44 2.51
C ILE A 76 -11.76 -16.70 1.35
N GLY A 77 -11.52 -15.39 1.22
CA GLY A 77 -12.03 -14.60 0.10
C GLY A 77 -11.46 -15.05 -1.25
N ALA A 78 -10.15 -15.33 -1.31
CA ALA A 78 -9.51 -15.84 -2.52
C ALA A 78 -10.05 -17.20 -2.94
N LEU A 79 -10.25 -18.13 -1.99
CA LEU A 79 -10.79 -19.46 -2.28
C LEU A 79 -12.26 -19.38 -2.73
N GLY A 80 -13.08 -18.56 -2.06
CA GLY A 80 -14.48 -18.34 -2.45
C GLY A 80 -14.59 -17.68 -3.83
N GLY A 81 -13.77 -16.67 -4.08
CA GLY A 81 -13.69 -16.00 -5.38
C GLY A 81 -13.16 -16.88 -6.50
N ALA A 82 -12.16 -17.71 -6.22
CA ALA A 82 -11.61 -18.67 -7.18
C ALA A 82 -12.67 -19.70 -7.60
N ALA A 83 -13.41 -20.23 -6.62
CA ALA A 83 -14.49 -21.17 -6.86
C ALA A 83 -15.59 -20.54 -7.73
N LEU A 84 -16.03 -19.34 -7.39
CA LEU A 84 -17.04 -18.61 -8.17
C LEU A 84 -16.53 -18.25 -9.57
N GLY A 85 -15.28 -17.79 -9.69
CA GLY A 85 -14.65 -17.46 -10.97
C GLY A 85 -14.40 -18.67 -11.87
N ALA A 86 -14.15 -19.84 -11.29
CA ALA A 86 -14.03 -21.09 -12.06
C ALA A 86 -15.38 -21.51 -12.68
N LEU A 87 -16.50 -21.12 -12.06
CA LEU A 87 -17.84 -21.45 -12.53
C LEU A 87 -18.33 -20.54 -13.68
N THR A 88 -17.70 -19.39 -13.92
CA THR A 88 -18.12 -18.43 -14.97
C THR A 88 -17.44 -18.65 -16.33
N GLY A 89 -16.73 -19.77 -16.51
CA GLY A 89 -16.09 -20.12 -17.77
C GLY A 89 -16.60 -21.44 -18.34
N ASP A 90 -17.15 -21.40 -19.55
CA ASP A 90 -17.57 -22.61 -20.27
C ASP A 90 -16.39 -23.38 -20.89
N ASP A 91 -15.30 -22.67 -21.18
CA ASP A 91 -14.06 -23.22 -21.74
C ASP A 91 -13.04 -23.63 -20.66
N PRO A 92 -12.42 -24.83 -20.76
CA PRO A 92 -11.35 -25.27 -19.84
C PRO A 92 -10.16 -24.30 -19.82
N ALA A 93 -9.82 -23.70 -20.96
CA ALA A 93 -8.70 -22.75 -21.09
C ALA A 93 -8.99 -21.38 -20.44
N LYS A 94 -10.27 -21.00 -20.29
CA LYS A 94 -10.69 -19.73 -19.69
C LYS A 94 -11.01 -19.88 -18.20
N ARG A 95 -11.39 -21.08 -17.75
CA ARG A 95 -11.64 -21.38 -16.33
C ARG A 95 -10.48 -21.03 -15.41
N GLY A 96 -9.24 -21.35 -15.80
CA GLY A 96 -8.06 -21.01 -14.98
C GLY A 96 -7.85 -19.50 -14.83
N ARG A 97 -8.05 -18.74 -15.92
CA ARG A 97 -7.97 -17.27 -15.91
C ARG A 97 -9.11 -16.66 -15.11
N ASN A 98 -10.35 -17.13 -15.29
CA ASN A 98 -11.52 -16.61 -14.58
C ASN A 98 -11.48 -17.00 -13.09
N ALA A 99 -10.95 -18.18 -12.74
CA ALA A 99 -10.67 -18.56 -11.36
C ALA A 99 -9.59 -17.67 -10.74
N ALA A 100 -8.52 -17.33 -11.46
CA ALA A 100 -7.50 -16.41 -10.95
C ALA A 100 -8.03 -14.98 -10.77
N ILE A 101 -8.83 -14.48 -11.73
CA ILE A 101 -9.50 -13.17 -11.64
C ILE A 101 -10.53 -13.20 -10.50
N GLY A 102 -11.28 -14.28 -10.38
CA GLY A 102 -12.24 -14.49 -9.30
C GLY A 102 -11.55 -14.60 -7.95
N ALA A 103 -10.40 -15.27 -7.86
CA ALA A 103 -9.61 -15.35 -6.64
C ALA A 103 -9.10 -13.97 -6.22
N ALA A 104 -8.58 -13.20 -7.18
CA ALA A 104 -8.21 -11.81 -6.93
C ALA A 104 -9.44 -11.02 -6.46
N GLY A 105 -10.53 -11.02 -7.22
CA GLY A 105 -11.76 -10.28 -6.91
C GLY A 105 -12.45 -10.71 -5.61
N GLY A 106 -12.41 -11.99 -5.25
CA GLY A 106 -12.98 -12.51 -4.02
C GLY A 106 -12.07 -12.31 -2.81
N ALA A 107 -10.76 -12.25 -2.99
CA ALA A 107 -9.86 -11.74 -1.95
C ALA A 107 -10.20 -10.29 -1.62
N LEU A 108 -10.42 -9.46 -2.64
CA LEU A 108 -10.84 -8.06 -2.50
C LEU A 108 -12.23 -7.96 -1.82
N ALA A 109 -13.25 -8.63 -2.37
CA ALA A 109 -14.64 -8.54 -1.90
C ALA A 109 -14.85 -9.22 -0.52
N GLY A 110 -14.16 -10.34 -0.28
CA GLY A 110 -14.15 -11.04 1.00
C GLY A 110 -13.44 -10.24 2.09
N GLY A 111 -12.47 -9.40 1.73
CA GLY A 111 -11.79 -8.48 2.65
C GLY A 111 -12.76 -7.49 3.29
N ALA A 112 -13.53 -6.73 2.49
CA ALA A 112 -14.48 -5.74 3.00
C ALA A 112 -15.65 -6.37 3.78
N ALA A 113 -16.30 -7.40 3.21
CA ALA A 113 -17.43 -8.05 3.87
C ALA A 113 -17.03 -8.82 5.14
N GLY A 114 -15.87 -9.49 5.10
CA GLY A 114 -15.30 -10.18 6.25
C GLY A 114 -14.89 -9.21 7.35
N TYR A 115 -14.21 -8.12 6.99
CA TYR A 115 -13.83 -7.05 7.91
C TYR A 115 -15.05 -6.42 8.59
N TYR A 116 -16.08 -6.05 7.82
CA TYR A 116 -17.32 -5.50 8.36
C TYR A 116 -18.00 -6.45 9.35
N THR A 117 -18.13 -7.72 8.97
CA THR A 117 -18.75 -8.75 9.82
C THR A 117 -17.96 -8.95 11.12
N GLU A 118 -16.63 -8.91 11.03
CA GLU A 118 -15.76 -9.05 12.20
C GLU A 118 -15.88 -7.83 13.13
N LYS A 119 -15.92 -6.62 12.58
CA LYS A 119 -16.18 -5.38 13.35
C LYS A 119 -17.54 -5.40 14.04
N GLN A 120 -18.58 -5.88 13.37
CA GLN A 120 -19.91 -6.04 14.00
C GLN A 120 -19.90 -7.01 15.19
N LYS A 121 -19.11 -8.10 15.12
CA LYS A 121 -18.98 -9.04 16.24
C LYS A 121 -18.23 -8.42 17.43
N GLN A 122 -17.23 -7.59 17.15
CA GLN A 122 -16.42 -6.94 18.19
C GLN A 122 -17.14 -5.74 18.82
N ILE A 123 -17.92 -5.00 18.03
CA ILE A 123 -18.58 -3.77 18.46
C ILE A 123 -20.03 -3.80 17.98
N ALA A 124 -20.93 -4.10 18.91
CA ALA A 124 -22.37 -4.17 18.63
C ALA A 124 -23.00 -2.77 18.43
N ASP A 125 -22.52 -1.74 19.14
CA ASP A 125 -23.03 -0.38 19.02
C ASP A 125 -22.58 0.28 17.71
N ASP A 126 -23.53 0.77 16.92
CA ASP A 126 -23.27 1.32 15.59
C ASP A 126 -22.40 2.59 15.63
N ASN A 127 -22.63 3.49 16.60
CA ASN A 127 -21.86 4.73 16.71
C ASN A 127 -20.41 4.46 17.16
N GLN A 128 -20.21 3.55 18.11
CA GLN A 128 -18.89 3.10 18.50
C GLN A 128 -18.16 2.43 17.35
N ARG A 129 -18.86 1.60 16.56
CA ARG A 129 -18.27 0.93 15.40
C ARG A 129 -17.87 1.94 14.32
N ILE A 130 -18.75 2.90 14.02
CA ILE A 130 -18.48 4.04 13.13
C ILE A 130 -17.23 4.81 13.58
N GLY A 131 -17.11 5.11 14.87
CA GLY A 131 -15.92 5.78 15.44
C GLY A 131 -14.66 4.91 15.37
N SER A 132 -14.80 3.59 15.49
CA SER A 132 -13.66 2.66 15.48
C SER A 132 -12.92 2.64 14.14
N TYR A 133 -13.62 2.86 13.01
CA TYR A 133 -12.98 2.91 11.70
C TYR A 133 -11.92 4.02 11.59
N ALA A 134 -12.08 5.12 12.34
CA ALA A 134 -11.05 6.16 12.40
C ALA A 134 -9.70 5.62 12.89
N GLN A 135 -9.69 4.64 13.79
CA GLN A 135 -8.45 4.05 14.29
C GLN A 135 -7.75 3.21 13.22
N ASP A 136 -8.51 2.37 12.50
CA ASP A 136 -7.98 1.53 11.43
C ASP A 136 -7.51 2.38 10.23
N ILE A 137 -8.28 3.42 9.88
CA ILE A 137 -7.91 4.38 8.84
C ILE A 137 -6.65 5.15 9.27
N ASN A 138 -6.57 5.66 10.50
CA ASN A 138 -5.36 6.35 10.99
C ASN A 138 -4.14 5.46 10.97
N LYS A 139 -4.28 4.18 11.33
CA LYS A 139 -3.19 3.21 11.26
C LYS A 139 -2.72 3.02 9.83
N SER A 140 -3.64 2.78 8.89
CA SER A 140 -3.31 2.66 7.46
C SER A 140 -2.65 3.94 6.93
N ALA A 141 -3.18 5.11 7.28
CA ALA A 141 -2.60 6.41 6.91
C ALA A 141 -1.18 6.61 7.46
N ALA A 142 -0.93 6.23 8.71
CA ALA A 142 0.40 6.29 9.31
C ALA A 142 1.39 5.33 8.64
N ASP A 143 0.92 4.12 8.27
CA ASP A 143 1.73 3.18 7.49
C ASP A 143 2.07 3.77 6.11
N MET A 144 1.11 4.41 5.43
CA MET A 144 1.36 5.13 4.16
C MET A 144 2.38 6.26 4.30
N ASP A 145 2.27 7.09 5.34
CA ASP A 145 3.23 8.16 5.63
C ASP A 145 4.63 7.60 5.87
N ARG A 146 4.73 6.55 6.69
CA ARG A 146 6.00 5.88 7.00
C ARG A 146 6.64 5.30 5.74
N ASN A 147 5.87 4.59 4.94
CA ASN A 147 6.36 4.00 3.68
C ASN A 147 6.78 5.09 2.69
N THR A 148 6.01 6.16 2.61
CA THR A 148 6.31 7.33 1.77
C THR A 148 7.56 8.08 2.26
N ALA A 149 7.83 8.09 3.56
CA ALA A 149 9.05 8.67 4.09
C ALA A 149 10.27 7.82 3.72
N TYR A 150 10.20 6.49 3.89
CA TYR A 150 11.27 5.58 3.47
C TYR A 150 11.56 5.65 1.97
N ALA A 151 10.50 5.74 1.17
CA ALA A 151 10.57 6.00 -0.26
C ALA A 151 11.39 7.24 -0.60
N LYS A 152 10.96 8.40 -0.08
CA LYS A 152 11.60 9.69 -0.33
C LYS A 152 13.04 9.71 0.14
N ALA A 153 13.33 9.09 1.28
CA ALA A 153 14.68 8.98 1.81
C ALA A 153 15.59 8.21 0.84
N SER A 154 15.19 7.01 0.41
CA SER A 154 15.90 6.19 -0.59
C SER A 154 16.06 6.96 -1.91
N GLN A 155 14.96 7.50 -2.45
CA GLN A 155 14.96 8.27 -3.68
C GLN A 155 15.98 9.41 -3.61
N SER A 156 15.87 10.29 -2.60
CA SER A 156 16.75 11.44 -2.39
C SER A 156 18.22 11.06 -2.27
N CYS A 157 18.53 9.91 -1.66
CA CYS A 157 19.88 9.38 -1.51
C CYS A 157 20.45 9.02 -2.88
N TYR A 158 19.73 8.20 -3.64
CA TYR A 158 20.14 7.81 -4.98
C TYR A 158 20.26 8.99 -5.96
N GLN A 159 19.46 10.06 -5.81
CA GLN A 159 19.65 11.27 -6.65
C GLN A 159 20.99 11.95 -6.37
N ARG A 160 21.39 12.04 -5.09
CA ARG A 160 22.68 12.63 -4.72
C ARG A 160 23.84 11.79 -5.23
N GLU A 161 23.76 10.48 -5.06
CA GLU A 161 24.78 9.55 -5.57
C GLU A 161 24.87 9.56 -7.09
N PHE A 162 23.74 9.68 -7.77
CA PHE A 162 23.70 9.86 -9.22
C PHE A 162 24.39 11.16 -9.66
N ALA A 163 24.09 12.28 -9.02
CA ALA A 163 24.73 13.56 -9.32
C ALA A 163 26.24 13.51 -9.07
N SER A 164 26.66 12.88 -7.97
CA SER A 164 28.06 12.62 -7.64
C SER A 164 28.74 11.76 -8.71
N LEU A 165 28.09 10.68 -9.15
CA LEU A 165 28.61 9.78 -10.18
C LEU A 165 28.79 10.48 -11.53
N VAL A 166 27.81 11.30 -11.94
CA VAL A 166 27.90 12.12 -13.15
C VAL A 166 29.07 13.12 -13.05
N SER A 167 29.24 13.77 -11.90
CA SER A 167 30.34 14.69 -11.66
C SER A 167 31.70 13.99 -11.72
N ALA A 168 31.84 12.84 -11.05
CA ALA A 168 33.06 12.03 -11.06
C ALA A 168 33.43 11.57 -12.49
N ARG A 169 32.43 11.23 -13.30
CA ARG A 169 32.66 10.90 -14.71
C ARG A 169 33.19 12.09 -15.51
N LYS A 170 32.55 13.27 -15.38
CA LYS A 170 33.00 14.49 -16.05
C LYS A 170 34.43 14.86 -15.66
N ALA A 171 34.78 14.67 -14.39
CA ALA A 171 36.11 14.88 -13.86
C ALA A 171 37.11 13.76 -14.21
N LYS A 172 36.65 12.67 -14.87
CA LYS A 172 37.44 11.47 -15.19
C LYS A 172 38.08 10.82 -13.96
N THR A 173 37.47 10.96 -12.79
CA THR A 173 37.97 10.42 -11.51
C THR A 173 37.44 9.01 -11.20
N ILE A 174 36.52 8.50 -12.02
CA ILE A 174 35.98 7.15 -11.92
C ILE A 174 36.12 6.43 -13.27
N GLY A 175 36.55 5.16 -13.24
CA GLY A 175 36.67 4.34 -14.44
C GLY A 175 35.32 3.86 -14.97
N ASP A 176 35.21 3.65 -16.28
CA ASP A 176 33.95 3.28 -16.94
C ASP A 176 33.33 1.98 -16.39
N ALA A 177 34.15 0.97 -16.13
CA ALA A 177 33.68 -0.31 -15.61
C ALA A 177 33.03 -0.19 -14.21
N GLU A 178 33.65 0.61 -13.33
CA GLU A 178 33.14 0.89 -11.98
C GLU A 178 31.91 1.80 -12.04
N GLY A 179 31.95 2.83 -12.88
CA GLY A 179 30.86 3.78 -13.05
C GLY A 179 29.57 3.12 -13.55
N ARG A 180 29.66 2.19 -14.51
CA ARG A 180 28.51 1.40 -14.97
C ARG A 180 27.88 0.56 -13.86
N LYS A 181 28.69 -0.07 -13.00
CA LYS A 181 28.17 -0.88 -11.87
C LYS A 181 27.43 -0.01 -10.86
N ARG A 182 28.03 1.13 -10.48
CA ARG A 182 27.40 2.10 -9.57
C ARG A 182 26.10 2.66 -10.14
N LEU A 183 26.08 2.98 -11.44
CA LEU A 183 24.87 3.45 -12.10
C LEU A 183 23.79 2.36 -12.13
N ALA A 184 24.16 1.11 -12.42
CA ALA A 184 23.23 -0.01 -12.39
C ALA A 184 22.61 -0.22 -11.01
N GLU A 185 23.39 -0.10 -9.93
CA GLU A 185 22.87 -0.17 -8.56
C GLU A 185 21.92 1.00 -8.25
N ILE A 186 22.25 2.23 -8.65
CA ILE A 186 21.37 3.40 -8.47
C ILE A 186 20.03 3.19 -9.17
N VAL A 187 20.05 2.81 -10.45
CA VAL A 187 18.84 2.65 -11.28
C VAL A 187 18.00 1.48 -10.79
N SER A 188 18.62 0.33 -10.49
CA SER A 188 17.91 -0.83 -9.95
C SER A 188 17.34 -0.55 -8.56
N GLY A 189 18.12 0.08 -7.67
CA GLY A 189 17.68 0.45 -6.32
C GLY A 189 16.50 1.42 -6.32
N LEU A 190 16.53 2.44 -7.20
CA LEU A 190 15.40 3.35 -7.38
C LEU A 190 14.17 2.65 -7.95
N LYS A 191 14.34 1.85 -9.01
CA LYS A 191 13.23 1.09 -9.61
C LYS A 191 12.58 0.17 -8.59
N GLU A 192 13.38 -0.59 -7.88
CA GLU A 192 12.93 -1.53 -6.86
C GLU A 192 12.23 -0.81 -5.71
N SER A 193 12.76 0.32 -5.25
CA SER A 193 12.11 1.16 -4.24
C SER A 193 10.73 1.62 -4.74
N ASN A 194 10.64 2.13 -5.97
CA ASN A 194 9.37 2.58 -6.58
C ASN A 194 8.35 1.44 -6.68
N ASP A 195 8.77 0.28 -7.17
CA ASP A 195 7.91 -0.89 -7.31
C ASP A 195 7.41 -1.38 -5.93
N LEU A 196 8.25 -1.34 -4.89
CA LEU A 196 7.87 -1.66 -3.51
C LEU A 196 6.85 -0.69 -2.94
N ILE A 197 7.03 0.61 -3.15
CA ILE A 197 6.11 1.63 -2.65
C ILE A 197 4.74 1.45 -3.28
N VAL A 198 4.68 1.19 -4.59
CA VAL A 198 3.42 0.89 -5.29
C VAL A 198 2.76 -0.35 -4.70
N ALA A 199 3.53 -1.42 -4.42
CA ALA A 199 2.98 -2.64 -3.86
C ALA A 199 2.43 -2.44 -2.44
N VAL A 200 3.22 -1.85 -1.53
CA VAL A 200 2.83 -1.67 -0.13
C VAL A 200 1.70 -0.64 0.02
N ASN A 201 1.78 0.49 -0.70
CA ASN A 201 0.73 1.50 -0.63
C ASN A 201 -0.51 1.09 -1.43
N GLY A 202 -0.38 0.18 -2.41
CA GLY A 202 -1.50 -0.49 -3.05
C GLY A 202 -2.32 -1.32 -2.05
N ARG A 203 -1.65 -2.06 -1.15
CA ARG A 203 -2.34 -2.76 -0.05
C ARG A 203 -3.03 -1.79 0.91
N ALA A 204 -2.32 -0.76 1.38
CA ALA A 204 -2.92 0.21 2.29
C ALA A 204 -4.13 0.92 1.66
N ALA A 205 -4.09 1.20 0.35
CA ALA A 205 -5.20 1.75 -0.40
C ALA A 205 -6.39 0.79 -0.52
N GLU A 206 -6.14 -0.52 -0.60
CA GLU A 206 -7.16 -1.57 -0.60
C GLU A 206 -7.81 -1.71 0.78
N ASP A 207 -7.01 -1.74 1.85
CA ASP A 207 -7.49 -1.74 3.23
C ASP A 207 -8.36 -0.50 3.51
N LEU A 208 -7.89 0.67 3.09
CA LEU A 208 -8.66 1.92 3.20
C LEU A 208 -9.99 1.84 2.44
N ASN A 209 -10.02 1.21 1.27
CA ASN A 209 -11.25 0.99 0.52
C ASN A 209 -12.19 0.01 1.26
N ASN A 210 -11.65 -1.04 1.88
CA ASN A 210 -12.42 -1.99 2.69
C ASN A 210 -13.01 -1.31 3.92
N TYR A 211 -12.25 -0.45 4.60
CA TYR A 211 -12.72 0.33 5.75
C TYR A 211 -13.80 1.33 5.33
N THR A 212 -13.61 2.00 4.20
CA THR A 212 -14.58 2.96 3.66
C THR A 212 -15.92 2.29 3.36
N GLN A 213 -15.91 1.12 2.70
CA GLN A 213 -17.14 0.38 2.40
C GLN A 213 -17.85 -0.10 3.67
N ALA A 214 -17.09 -0.60 4.66
CA ALA A 214 -17.63 -1.01 5.95
C ALA A 214 -18.28 0.16 6.70
N TYR A 215 -17.59 1.31 6.72
CA TYR A 215 -18.08 2.56 7.29
C TYR A 215 -19.34 3.06 6.60
N GLU A 216 -19.38 3.11 5.26
CA GLU A 216 -20.57 3.51 4.49
C GLU A 216 -21.77 2.62 4.78
N LYS A 217 -21.53 1.31 4.97
CA LYS A 217 -22.59 0.37 5.32
C LYS A 217 -23.16 0.63 6.73
N ASP A 218 -22.31 0.93 7.71
CA ASP A 218 -22.78 1.31 9.05
C ASP A 218 -23.52 2.64 9.06
N LEU A 219 -23.08 3.62 8.26
CA LEU A 219 -23.82 4.88 8.08
C LEU A 219 -25.23 4.64 7.55
N GLN A 220 -25.36 3.81 6.51
CA GLN A 220 -26.67 3.45 5.96
C GLN A 220 -27.55 2.74 7.00
N GLN A 221 -26.97 1.89 7.84
CA GLN A 221 -27.70 1.20 8.91
C GLN A 221 -28.30 2.17 9.94
N VAL A 222 -27.60 3.27 10.24
CA VAL A 222 -28.10 4.34 11.13
C VAL A 222 -28.90 5.43 10.39
N GLY A 223 -29.21 5.22 9.11
CA GLY A 223 -30.03 6.14 8.31
C GLY A 223 -29.31 7.42 7.88
N VAL A 224 -27.98 7.41 7.83
CA VAL A 224 -27.13 8.56 7.48
C VAL A 224 -26.46 8.33 6.13
N GLN A 225 -26.48 9.33 5.26
CA GLN A 225 -25.75 9.29 3.99
C GLN A 225 -24.34 9.86 4.19
N ARG A 226 -23.32 9.19 3.64
CA ARG A 226 -21.94 9.68 3.74
C ARG A 226 -21.75 11.07 3.15
N THR A 227 -22.48 11.41 2.08
CA THR A 227 -22.47 12.75 1.46
C THR A 227 -22.83 13.86 2.45
N ASP A 228 -23.73 13.57 3.38
CA ASP A 228 -24.16 14.51 4.40
C ASP A 228 -23.06 14.67 5.45
N VAL A 229 -22.43 13.57 5.85
CA VAL A 229 -21.28 13.58 6.77
C VAL A 229 -20.11 14.37 6.17
N VAL A 230 -19.80 14.17 4.88
CA VAL A 230 -18.78 14.91 4.15
C VAL A 230 -19.06 16.41 4.18
N THR A 231 -20.32 16.80 3.91
CA THR A 231 -20.76 18.21 3.92
C THR A 231 -20.55 18.86 5.29
N VAL A 232 -20.91 18.14 6.36
CA VAL A 232 -20.71 18.63 7.74
C VAL A 232 -19.23 18.69 8.08
N ALA A 233 -18.46 17.65 7.74
CA ALA A 233 -17.02 17.59 7.98
C ALA A 233 -16.24 18.72 7.28
N THR A 234 -16.63 19.10 6.06
CA THR A 234 -16.02 20.22 5.32
C THR A 234 -16.47 21.59 5.83
N ALA A 235 -17.73 21.73 6.25
CA ALA A 235 -18.20 22.99 6.85
C ALA A 235 -17.49 23.30 8.18
N ASP A 236 -17.14 22.28 8.96
CA ASP A 236 -16.37 22.42 10.20
C ASP A 236 -14.93 22.91 10.00
N THR A 237 -14.32 22.67 8.83
CA THR A 237 -12.92 23.05 8.55
C THR A 237 -12.79 24.44 7.91
N THR A 238 -13.89 25.02 7.42
CA THR A 238 -13.89 26.40 6.92
C THR A 238 -13.89 27.42 8.07
N PRO A 239 -12.91 28.34 8.14
CA PRO A 239 -12.95 29.44 9.10
C PRO A 239 -14.21 30.27 8.86
N VAL A 240 -15.03 30.47 9.88
CA VAL A 240 -16.09 31.48 9.83
C VAL A 240 -15.40 32.82 9.71
N VAL A 241 -15.38 33.40 8.50
CA VAL A 241 -14.93 34.77 8.30
C VAL A 241 -15.81 35.64 9.19
N ALA A 242 -15.23 36.19 10.26
CA ALA A 242 -15.91 37.15 11.11
C ALA A 242 -16.38 38.32 10.23
N PRO A 243 -17.62 38.79 10.34
CA PRO A 243 -18.07 39.93 9.56
C PRO A 243 -17.21 41.13 9.92
N THR A 244 -16.40 41.61 8.96
CA THR A 244 -15.74 42.91 9.08
C THR A 244 -16.83 43.97 9.12
N THR A 245 -16.99 44.59 10.29
CA THR A 245 -17.93 45.69 10.50
C THR A 245 -17.43 46.94 9.80
N THR A 246 -17.68 47.06 8.50
CA THR A 246 -17.59 48.36 7.83
C THR A 246 -18.81 49.19 8.25
N LYS A 247 -18.57 50.24 9.04
CA LYS A 247 -19.58 51.20 9.50
C LYS A 247 -20.51 51.62 8.35
N GLY A 248 -21.81 51.34 8.47
CA GLY A 248 -22.85 52.11 7.77
C GLY A 248 -23.80 51.39 6.82
N LYS A 249 -23.67 50.09 6.54
CA LYS A 249 -24.69 49.34 5.78
C LYS A 249 -25.05 48.05 6.50
N LYS A 250 -26.35 47.82 6.74
CA LYS A 250 -26.88 46.57 7.31
C LYS A 250 -26.45 45.41 6.42
N ALA A 251 -25.38 44.72 6.80
CA ALA A 251 -24.99 43.47 6.16
C ALA A 251 -26.11 42.46 6.42
N LYS A 252 -26.70 41.93 5.34
CA LYS A 252 -27.57 40.76 5.46
C LYS A 252 -26.70 39.66 6.10
N VAL A 253 -27.08 39.23 7.30
CA VAL A 253 -26.52 38.02 7.91
C VAL A 253 -26.74 36.91 6.90
N ALA A 254 -25.67 36.43 6.28
CA ALA A 254 -25.74 35.22 5.47
C ALA A 254 -26.29 34.13 6.40
N LYS A 255 -27.51 33.65 6.13
CA LYS A 255 -28.09 32.55 6.89
C LYS A 255 -27.07 31.40 6.80
N LYS A 256 -26.51 31.01 7.95
CA LYS A 256 -25.65 29.83 8.04
C LYS A 256 -26.41 28.68 7.35
N PRO A 257 -25.82 27.97 6.37
CA PRO A 257 -26.48 26.85 5.73
C PRO A 257 -26.97 25.88 6.81
N VAL A 258 -28.24 25.44 6.71
CA VAL A 258 -28.74 24.40 7.60
C VAL A 258 -27.99 23.13 7.24
N LEU A 259 -27.11 22.69 8.14
CA LEU A 259 -26.30 21.49 7.96
C LEU A 259 -27.14 20.24 8.27
N PRO A 260 -26.94 19.12 7.57
CA PRO A 260 -27.55 17.84 7.91
C PRO A 260 -27.21 17.42 9.35
N THR A 261 -28.14 16.77 10.03
CA THR A 261 -27.88 16.17 11.36
C THR A 261 -27.21 14.81 11.16
N VAL A 262 -25.97 14.69 11.62
CA VAL A 262 -25.17 13.45 11.52
C VAL A 262 -24.47 13.14 12.85
N PRO A 263 -24.14 11.87 13.14
CA PRO A 263 -23.37 11.49 14.32
C PRO A 263 -21.99 12.17 14.37
N LYS A 264 -21.52 12.53 15.57
CA LYS A 264 -20.22 13.20 15.74
C LYS A 264 -19.06 12.25 15.41
N GLU A 265 -19.23 10.98 15.75
CA GLU A 265 -18.33 9.88 15.45
C GLU A 265 -18.13 9.75 13.94
N ALA A 266 -19.22 9.85 13.16
CA ALA A 266 -19.16 9.85 11.70
C ALA A 266 -18.35 11.03 11.16
N VAL A 267 -18.56 12.24 11.68
CA VAL A 267 -17.79 13.42 11.25
C VAL A 267 -16.29 13.27 11.55
N ALA A 268 -15.93 12.74 12.72
CA ALA A 268 -14.53 12.50 13.08
C ALA A 268 -13.88 11.41 12.20
N THR A 269 -14.59 10.31 11.96
CA THR A 269 -14.16 9.25 11.05
C THR A 269 -14.01 9.76 9.62
N GLU A 270 -14.94 10.59 9.13
CA GLU A 270 -14.86 11.17 7.79
C GLU A 270 -13.66 12.11 7.63
N LYS A 271 -13.36 12.95 8.63
CA LYS A 271 -12.15 13.80 8.61
C LYS A 271 -10.88 12.95 8.53
N THR A 272 -10.83 11.87 9.29
CA THR A 272 -9.72 10.90 9.25
C THR A 272 -9.60 10.23 7.88
N LEU A 273 -10.74 9.87 7.27
CA LEU A 273 -10.79 9.30 5.93
C LEU A 273 -10.32 10.29 4.85
N GLN A 274 -10.65 11.58 4.99
CA GLN A 274 -10.18 12.63 4.08
C GLN A 274 -8.66 12.80 4.18
N ASP A 275 -8.09 12.85 5.39
CA ASP A 275 -6.63 12.91 5.59
C ASP A 275 -5.92 11.69 4.98
N ALA A 276 -6.45 10.49 5.23
CA ALA A 276 -5.89 9.26 4.68
C ALA A 276 -5.96 9.21 3.14
N ASN A 277 -7.02 9.75 2.53
CA ASN A 277 -7.11 9.88 1.07
C ASN A 277 -6.09 10.90 0.52
N ALA A 278 -5.83 12.00 1.24
CA ALA A 278 -4.79 12.95 0.85
C ALA A 278 -3.39 12.29 0.90
N LYS A 279 -3.11 11.49 1.92
CA LYS A 279 -1.85 10.72 2.04
C LYS A 279 -1.73 9.65 0.97
N LYS A 280 -2.83 9.01 0.59
CA LYS A 280 -2.90 8.11 -0.56
C LYS A 280 -2.51 8.81 -1.86
N ALA A 281 -3.07 9.98 -2.13
CA ALA A 281 -2.70 10.78 -3.30
C ALA A 281 -1.21 11.18 -3.27
N ALA A 282 -0.73 11.70 -2.14
CA ALA A 282 0.67 12.08 -1.98
C ALA A 282 1.64 10.89 -2.17
N SER A 283 1.26 9.70 -1.73
CA SER A 283 2.04 8.48 -2.00
C SER A 283 2.08 8.14 -3.49
N GLN A 284 0.97 8.29 -4.22
CA GLN A 284 0.92 8.00 -5.66
C GLN A 284 1.82 8.96 -6.44
N ASP A 285 1.86 10.22 -6.03
CA ASP A 285 2.77 11.23 -6.58
C ASP A 285 4.24 10.88 -6.36
N VAL A 286 4.60 10.30 -5.21
CA VAL A 286 5.98 9.88 -4.92
C VAL A 286 6.40 8.70 -5.79
N ALA A 287 5.49 7.75 -6.03
CA ALA A 287 5.75 6.62 -6.92
C ALA A 287 5.93 7.09 -8.37
N SER A 288 5.06 7.99 -8.86
CA SER A 288 5.15 8.53 -10.22
C SER A 288 6.39 9.40 -10.41
N SER A 289 6.71 10.27 -9.45
CA SER A 289 7.93 11.08 -9.44
C SER A 289 9.19 10.21 -9.46
N GLY A 290 9.23 9.13 -8.69
CA GLY A 290 10.32 8.17 -8.69
C GLY A 290 10.52 7.49 -10.05
N GLN A 291 9.44 7.14 -10.75
CA GLN A 291 9.53 6.58 -12.11
C GLN A 291 10.05 7.60 -13.11
N SER A 292 9.57 8.84 -13.06
CA SER A 292 10.07 9.94 -13.89
C SER A 292 11.57 10.19 -13.65
N GLN A 293 12.01 10.08 -12.40
CA GLN A 293 13.41 10.19 -12.05
C GLN A 293 14.28 9.09 -12.66
N VAL A 294 13.88 7.82 -12.55
CA VAL A 294 14.60 6.71 -13.19
C VAL A 294 14.71 6.97 -14.70
N ASN A 295 13.62 7.37 -15.34
CA ASN A 295 13.61 7.69 -16.77
C ASN A 295 14.54 8.87 -17.12
N SER A 296 14.59 9.91 -16.28
CA SER A 296 15.48 11.06 -16.47
C SER A 296 16.95 10.67 -16.30
N MET A 297 17.28 9.85 -15.30
CA MET A 297 18.63 9.34 -15.09
C MET A 297 19.09 8.50 -16.29
N CYS A 298 18.24 7.61 -16.77
CA CYS A 298 18.51 6.78 -17.95
C CYS A 298 18.74 7.57 -19.23
N LYS A 299 18.14 8.75 -19.38
CA LYS A 299 18.27 9.62 -20.56
C LYS A 299 19.34 10.71 -20.41
N ASN A 300 20.10 10.72 -19.32
CA ASN A 300 21.08 11.77 -19.08
C ASN A 300 22.24 11.66 -20.10
N PRO A 301 22.48 12.68 -20.95
CA PRO A 301 23.53 12.63 -21.97
C PRO A 301 24.95 12.49 -21.38
N ASP A 302 25.15 12.95 -20.14
CA ASP A 302 26.43 12.82 -19.44
C ASP A 302 26.75 11.35 -19.08
N LEU A 303 25.76 10.46 -19.16
CA LEU A 303 25.94 9.02 -18.97
C LEU A 303 26.27 8.27 -20.26
N GLY A 304 26.24 8.90 -21.44
CA GLY A 304 26.77 8.32 -22.68
C GLY A 304 26.45 6.82 -22.83
N ASP A 305 27.48 5.99 -22.96
CA ASP A 305 27.43 4.53 -23.09
C ASP A 305 27.30 3.74 -21.76
N TRP A 306 27.09 4.42 -20.63
CA TRP A 306 26.94 3.78 -19.32
C TRP A 306 25.51 3.36 -19.02
N ALA A 307 24.51 3.79 -19.80
CA ALA A 307 23.09 3.53 -19.54
C ALA A 307 22.84 2.02 -19.29
N PRO A 308 22.48 1.61 -18.06
CA PRO A 308 22.35 0.20 -17.72
C PRO A 308 20.99 -0.34 -18.17
N VAL A 309 20.90 -1.63 -18.47
CA VAL A 309 19.62 -2.37 -18.40
C VAL A 309 19.22 -2.39 -16.91
N PRO A 310 18.02 -1.92 -16.48
CA PRO A 310 16.76 -1.82 -17.21
C PRO A 310 16.30 -0.38 -17.50
N CYS A 311 17.14 0.45 -18.09
CA CYS A 311 16.69 1.71 -18.67
C CYS A 311 15.78 1.44 -19.89
N PRO A 312 14.53 1.93 -19.91
CA PRO A 312 13.67 1.77 -21.07
C PRO A 312 14.23 2.59 -22.25
N ASN A 313 14.60 1.88 -23.32
CA ASN A 313 15.23 2.40 -24.54
C ASN A 313 16.66 2.96 -24.33
N ALA A 314 17.59 2.11 -23.88
CA ALA A 314 19.02 2.29 -24.19
C ALA A 314 19.30 1.92 -25.66
#